data_AF-A0A4Y2HE30-F1
#
_entry.id   AF-A0A4Y2HE30-F1
#
_cell.length_a   1.000
_cell.length_b   1.000
_cell.length_c   1.000
_cell.angle_alpha   90.00
_cell.angle_beta   90.00
_cell.angle_gamma   90.00
#
_symmetry.space_group_name_H-M   'P 1'
#
loop_
_entity.id
_entity.type
_entity.pdbx_description
1 polymer ?
#
loop_
_entity_poly.entity_id
_entity_poly.type
_entity_poly.pdbx_seq_one_letter_code
_entity_poly.pdbx_strand_id
1 'polypeptide(L)'
;MKAETCVHAILQQWIARFGVPEIVSTDRGSQLEFELFQSFTRFLGSERIQTTSYHPASNGMLGRFHRQLTDAIRYHFLATTGLTGVLPLVLLGICASLKEDLGVSSA
;
A
#
# COMPACT_ATOMS: atom_id res chain seq x y z
N MET A 1 -11.79 -6.25 -6.21
CA MET A 1 -11.39 -4.95 -6.82
C MET A 1 -10.92 -5.27 -8.23
N LYS A 2 -11.22 -4.47 -9.26
CA LYS A 2 -10.74 -4.74 -10.63
C LYS A 2 -9.38 -4.06 -10.83
N ALA A 3 -8.50 -4.64 -11.65
CA ALA A 3 -7.19 -4.01 -11.94
C ALA A 3 -7.31 -2.59 -12.52
N GLU A 4 -8.35 -2.30 -13.31
CA GLU A 4 -8.63 -0.94 -13.80
C GLU A 4 -8.79 0.05 -12.64
N THR A 5 -9.56 -0.32 -11.61
CA THR A 5 -9.75 0.51 -10.41
C THR A 5 -8.42 0.75 -9.70
N CYS A 6 -7.56 -0.27 -9.60
CA CYS A 6 -6.23 -0.13 -9.01
C CYS A 6 -5.34 0.83 -9.81
N VAL A 7 -5.31 0.68 -11.14
CA VAL A 7 -4.52 1.55 -12.03
C VAL A 7 -4.97 3.01 -11.92
N HIS A 8 -6.28 3.26 -11.96
CA HIS A 8 -6.83 4.61 -11.77
C HIS A 8 -6.47 5.19 -10.40
N ALA A 9 -6.59 4.41 -9.33
CA ALA A 9 -6.23 4.85 -8.00
C ALA A 9 -4.74 5.19 -7.88
N ILE A 10 -3.85 4.35 -8.43
CA ILE A 10 -2.40 4.59 -8.42
C ILE A 10 -2.07 5.87 -9.20
N LEU A 11 -2.66 6.05 -10.38
CA LEU A 11 -2.41 7.24 -11.20
C LEU A 11 -2.86 8.52 -10.49
N GLN A 12 -4.08 8.53 -9.96
CA GLN A 12 -4.68 9.73 -9.36
C GLN A 12 -4.15 10.05 -7.97
N GLN A 13 -3.78 9.03 -7.18
CA GLN A 13 -3.42 9.22 -5.78
C GLN A 13 -1.91 9.13 -5.56
N TRP A 14 -1.24 8.13 -6.13
CA TRP A 14 0.19 7.93 -5.90
C TRP A 14 1.03 8.78 -6.85
N ILE A 15 0.87 8.56 -8.16
CA ILE A 15 1.72 9.19 -9.18
C ILE A 15 1.57 10.70 -9.16
N ALA A 16 0.35 11.20 -9.01
CA ALA A 16 0.09 12.64 -8.91
C ALA A 16 0.74 13.31 -7.69
N ARG A 17 1.07 12.57 -6.62
CA ARG A 17 1.63 13.12 -5.36
C ARG A 17 3.12 12.84 -5.20
N PHE A 18 3.59 11.67 -5.62
CA PHE A 18 4.95 11.17 -5.38
C PHE A 18 5.74 10.93 -6.66
N GLY A 19 5.12 11.07 -7.83
CA GLY A 19 5.73 10.74 -9.12
C GLY A 19 5.68 9.25 -9.45
N VAL A 20 6.30 8.90 -10.58
CA VAL A 20 6.38 7.51 -11.05
C VAL A 20 7.45 6.77 -10.25
N PRO A 21 7.11 5.66 -9.57
CA PRO A 21 8.11 4.86 -8.88
C PRO A 21 9.04 4.15 -9.88
N GLU A 22 10.32 4.03 -9.53
CA GLU A 22 11.29 3.25 -10.31
C GLU A 22 10.94 1.76 -10.26
N ILE A 23 10.59 1.25 -9.08
CA ILE A 23 10.29 -0.16 -8.85
C ILE A 23 8.90 -0.31 -8.19
N VAL A 24 8.08 -1.20 -8.74
CA VAL A 24 6.78 -1.59 -8.20
C VAL A 24 6.79 -3.07 -7.84
N SER A 25 6.67 -3.37 -6.55
CA SER A 25 6.52 -4.74 -6.07
C SER A 25 5.05 -5.12 -5.95
N THR A 26 4.62 -6.20 -6.60
CA THR A 26 3.24 -6.71 -6.50
C THR A 26 3.20 -8.17 -6.03
N ASP A 27 2.07 -8.56 -5.44
CA ASP A 27 1.75 -9.96 -5.23
C ASP A 27 1.43 -10.68 -6.55
N ARG A 28 1.11 -11.98 -6.44
CA ARG A 28 0.64 -12.80 -7.55
C ARG A 28 -0.88 -12.69 -7.66
N GLY A 29 -1.35 -11.62 -8.28
CA GLY A 29 -2.75 -11.45 -8.65
C GLY A 29 -3.20 -12.41 -9.77
N SER A 30 -4.48 -12.31 -10.14
CA SER A 30 -5.05 -13.09 -11.24
C SER A 30 -4.41 -12.76 -12.59
N GLN A 31 -4.51 -13.66 -13.57
CA GLN A 31 -3.94 -13.47 -14.92
C GLN A 31 -4.37 -12.13 -15.55
N LEU A 32 -5.65 -11.78 -15.43
CA LEU A 32 -6.21 -10.54 -15.99
C LEU A 32 -5.68 -9.28 -15.29
N GLU A 33 -5.52 -9.35 -13.97
CA GLU A 33 -4.92 -8.25 -13.22
C GLU A 33 -3.42 -8.13 -13.52
N PHE A 34 -2.75 -9.25 -13.77
CA PHE A 34 -1.34 -9.29 -14.11
C PHE A 34 -1.04 -8.58 -15.43
N GLU A 35 -1.79 -8.85 -16.49
CA GLU A 35 -1.54 -8.29 -17.84
C GLU A 35 -1.76 -6.78 -17.91
N LEU A 36 -2.87 -6.29 -17.33
CA LEU A 36 -3.16 -4.87 -17.30
C LEU A 36 -2.10 -4.11 -16.49
N PHE A 37 -1.74 -4.64 -15.31
CA PHE A 37 -0.77 -3.99 -14.44
C PHE A 37 0.66 -4.04 -15.02
N GLN A 38 1.00 -5.11 -15.73
CA GLN A 38 2.26 -5.21 -16.47
C GLN A 38 2.33 -4.17 -17.60
N SER A 39 1.25 -3.99 -18.36
CA SER A 39 1.20 -3.01 -19.45
C SER A 39 1.30 -1.58 -18.89
N PHE A 40 0.62 -1.31 -17.79
CA PHE A 40 0.66 -0.02 -17.10
C PHE A 40 2.06 0.33 -16.57
N THR A 41 2.71 -0.58 -15.84
CA THR A 41 4.06 -0.35 -15.30
C THR A 41 5.10 -0.15 -16.41
N ARG A 42 5.01 -0.92 -17.51
CA ARG A 42 5.85 -0.69 -18.70
C ARG A 42 5.63 0.68 -19.34
N PHE A 43 4.39 1.12 -19.47
CA PHE A 43 4.06 2.44 -20.02
C PHE A 43 4.68 3.57 -19.19
N LEU A 44 4.70 3.41 -17.86
CA LEU A 44 5.31 4.37 -16.95
C LEU A 44 6.84 4.32 -16.91
N GLY A 45 7.45 3.25 -17.45
CA GLY A 45 8.89 3.00 -17.33
C GLY A 45 9.30 2.44 -15.96
N SER A 46 8.35 1.96 -15.16
CA SER A 46 8.63 1.32 -13.87
C SER A 46 9.04 -0.14 -14.05
N GLU A 47 10.06 -0.58 -13.34
CA GLU A 47 10.37 -2.00 -13.18
C GLU A 47 9.33 -2.64 -12.26
N ARG A 48 8.81 -3.81 -12.66
CA ARG A 48 7.88 -4.56 -11.84
C ARG A 48 8.54 -5.82 -11.30
N ILE A 49 8.53 -5.97 -9.98
CA ILE A 49 8.99 -7.17 -9.28
C ILE A 49 7.78 -7.91 -8.73
N GLN A 50 7.72 -9.22 -8.96
CA GLN A 50 6.70 -10.07 -8.34
C GLN A 50 7.25 -10.72 -7.09
N THR A 51 6.53 -10.59 -5.98
CA THR A 51 6.89 -11.33 -4.77
C THR A 51 6.73 -12.82 -5.02
N THR A 52 7.72 -13.62 -4.65
CA THR A 52 7.62 -15.08 -4.69
C THR A 52 6.61 -15.57 -3.66
N SER A 53 5.84 -16.60 -4.02
CA SER A 53 4.96 -17.30 -3.08
C SER A 53 5.78 -17.80 -1.89
N TYR A 54 5.26 -17.61 -0.67
CA TYR A 54 5.91 -18.03 0.58
C TYR A 54 7.27 -17.36 0.88
N HIS A 55 7.41 -16.07 0.56
CA HIS A 55 8.55 -15.27 1.06
C HIS A 55 8.13 -14.33 2.20
N PRO A 56 8.09 -14.82 3.45
CA PRO A 56 7.61 -14.04 4.61
C PRO A 56 8.48 -12.83 4.96
N ALA A 57 9.71 -12.73 4.43
CA ALA A 57 10.56 -11.57 4.65
C ALA A 57 10.12 -10.36 3.81
N SER A 58 10.00 -10.51 2.48
CA SER A 58 9.57 -9.41 1.57
C SER A 58 8.14 -8.95 1.87
N ASN A 59 7.22 -9.87 2.15
CA ASN A 59 5.84 -9.51 2.51
C ASN A 59 5.66 -9.25 4.01
N GLY A 60 6.69 -9.50 4.83
CA GLY A 60 6.60 -9.38 6.28
C GLY A 60 6.39 -7.95 6.74
N MET A 61 7.05 -6.97 6.12
CA MET A 61 6.86 -5.56 6.46
C MET A 61 5.44 -5.10 6.13
N LEU A 62 4.96 -5.40 4.92
CA LEU A 62 3.60 -5.05 4.50
C LEU A 62 2.55 -5.76 5.35
N GLY A 63 2.76 -7.04 5.69
CA GLY A 63 1.86 -7.80 6.55
C GLY A 63 1.80 -7.28 7.99
N ARG A 64 2.95 -6.87 8.56
CA ARG A 64 3.00 -6.20 9.87
C ARG A 64 2.28 -4.87 9.85
N PHE A 65 2.53 -4.05 8.83
CA PHE A 65 1.84 -2.78 8.64
C PHE A 65 0.32 -2.98 8.49
N HIS A 66 -0.12 -3.96 7.69
CA HIS A 66 -1.54 -4.26 7.50
C HIS A 66 -2.22 -4.67 8.82
N ARG A 67 -1.53 -5.47 9.65
CA ARG A 67 -2.03 -5.86 10.98
C ARG A 67 -2.18 -4.64 11.88
N GLN A 68 -1.13 -3.83 12.01
CA GLN A 68 -1.16 -2.60 12.81
C GLN A 68 -2.28 -1.65 12.35
N LEU A 69 -2.42 -1.46 11.04
CA LEU A 69 -3.47 -0.64 10.44
C LEU A 69 -4.86 -1.18 10.80
N THR A 70 -5.08 -2.49 10.66
CA THR A 70 -6.36 -3.13 10.95
C THR A 70 -6.72 -3.01 12.43
N ASP A 71 -5.76 -3.22 13.33
CA ASP A 71 -5.99 -3.12 14.77
C ASP A 71 -6.30 -1.68 15.18
N ALA A 72 -5.59 -0.69 14.64
CA ALA A 72 -5.87 0.72 14.87
C ALA A 72 -7.25 1.14 14.33
N ILE A 73 -7.59 0.72 13.10
CA ILE A 73 -8.92 0.99 12.53
C ILE A 73 -10.01 0.38 13.42
N ARG A 74 -9.86 -0.88 13.88
CA ARG A 74 -10.84 -1.53 14.75
C ARG A 74 -11.07 -0.76 16.04
N TYR A 75 -10.00 -0.28 16.67
CA TYR A 75 -10.10 0.52 17.89
C TYR A 75 -10.89 1.82 17.67
N HIS A 76 -10.60 2.55 16.59
CA HIS A 76 -11.22 3.85 16.30
C HIS A 76 -12.60 3.75 15.62
N PHE A 77 -12.89 2.65 14.93
CA PHE A 77 -14.18 2.38 14.29
C PHE A 77 -15.29 2.14 15.31
N LEU A 78 -14.97 1.59 16.48
CA LEU A 78 -15.91 1.47 17.59
C LEU A 78 -16.31 2.83 18.19
N ALA A 79 -15.53 3.88 17.92
CA ALA A 79 -15.73 5.23 18.46
C ALA A 79 -16.34 6.24 17.46
N THR A 80 -16.37 5.94 16.14
CA THR A 80 -16.73 6.92 15.09
C THR A 80 -17.55 6.28 13.97
N THR A 81 -18.47 7.03 13.36
CA THR A 81 -19.48 6.55 12.39
C THR A 81 -18.99 6.30 10.94
N GLY A 82 -17.70 6.06 10.69
CA GLY A 82 -17.27 5.66 9.35
C GLY A 82 -15.77 5.58 9.09
N LEU A 83 -15.39 4.65 8.21
CA LEU A 83 -14.01 4.38 7.81
C LEU A 83 -13.30 5.59 7.19
N THR A 84 -14.03 6.37 6.38
CA THR A 84 -13.47 7.51 5.63
C THR A 84 -12.94 8.63 6.52
N GLY A 85 -13.56 8.86 7.69
CA GLY A 85 -13.09 9.86 8.65
C GLY A 85 -11.96 9.36 9.54
N VAL A 86 -11.95 8.05 9.84
CA VAL A 86 -10.97 7.44 10.74
C VAL A 86 -9.64 7.15 10.04
N LEU A 87 -9.68 6.74 8.78
CA LEU A 87 -8.49 6.28 8.05
C LEU A 87 -7.37 7.34 7.99
N PRO A 88 -7.62 8.62 7.66
CA PRO A 88 -6.57 9.64 7.65
C PRO A 88 -5.93 9.86 9.03
N LEU A 89 -6.72 9.81 10.11
CA LEU A 89 -6.23 9.98 11.48
C LEU A 89 -5.37 8.80 11.93
N VAL A 90 -5.79 7.58 11.63
CA VAL A 90 -5.01 6.36 11.92
C VAL A 90 -3.68 6.38 11.16
N LEU A 91 -3.71 6.71 9.87
CA LEU A 91 -2.49 6.80 9.06
C LEU A 91 -1.55 7.89 9.58
N LEU A 92 -2.08 9.06 9.99
CA LEU A 92 -1.29 10.12 10.60
C LEU A 92 -0.58 9.61 11.86
N GLY A 93 -1.31 8.93 12.75
CA GLY A 93 -0.74 8.36 13.98
C GLY A 93 0.37 7.34 13.70
N ILE A 94 0.16 6.43 12.74
CA ILE A 94 1.16 5.42 12.37
C ILE A 94 2.40 6.08 11.74
N CYS A 95 2.22 7.03 10.81
CA CYS A 95 3.34 7.68 10.11
C CYS A 95 4.16 8.58 11.04
N ALA A 96 3.51 9.26 11.99
CA ALA A 96 4.16 10.12 12.97
C ALA A 96 4.75 9.37 14.18
N SER A 97 4.41 8.09 14.36
CA SER A 97 4.97 7.29 15.45
C SER A 97 6.49 7.09 15.27
N LEU A 98 7.23 7.25 16.36
CA LEU A 98 8.66 7.01 16.40
C LEU A 98 8.91 5.50 16.28
N LYS A 99 9.75 5.11 15.31
CA LYS A 99 10.31 3.76 15.27
C LYS A 99 11.53 3.73 16.17
N GLU A 100 11.39 3.19 17.38
CA GLU A 100 12.42 3.19 18.42
C GLU A 100 13.74 2.56 17.96
N ASP A 101 13.67 1.58 17.07
CA ASP A 101 14.82 0.90 16.45
C ASP A 101 15.62 1.80 15.50
N LEU A 102 14.97 2.80 14.89
CA LEU A 102 15.60 3.73 13.95
C LEU A 102 15.77 5.15 14.51
N GLY A 103 15.10 5.46 15.62
CA GLY A 103 15.07 6.80 16.22
C GLY A 103 14.36 7.86 15.37
N VAL A 104 13.59 7.44 14.35
CA VAL A 104 12.90 8.34 13.41
C VAL A 104 11.48 7.87 13.10
N SER A 105 10.61 8.79 12.68
CA SER A 105 9.29 8.50 12.12
C SER A 105 9.37 8.21 10.62
N SER A 106 8.25 7.81 10.02
CA SER A 106 8.17 7.66 8.55
C SER A 106 7.74 8.95 7.83
N ALA A 107 7.21 9.92 8.60
CA ALA A 107 6.91 11.28 8.16
C ALA A 107 8.17 12.14 8.07
#